data_AF-A0A2D4MMD4-F1
#
_entry.id   AF-A0A2D4MMD4-F1
#
_cell.length_a   1.000
_cell.length_b   1.000
_cell.length_c   1.000
_cell.angle_alpha   90.00
_cell.angle_beta   90.00
_cell.angle_gamma   90.00
#
_symmetry.space_group_name_H-M   'P 1'
#
loop_
_entity.id
_entity.type
_entity.pdbx_description
1 polymer ?
#
loop_
_entity_poly.entity_id
_entity_poly.type
_entity_poly.pdbx_seq_one_letter_code
_entity_poly.pdbx_strand_id
1 'polypeptide(L)'
;IHEYLLSLFEELKSWRDVYWRLWGTINWLTCSRCNQTFLCTEFSHCQYHPQPVLYPGVASCLGSTGTGIYPCCNQKVLRFDPAPIPKGCKVRDHVIGLPPGGEGGDNVPYQTAKILNDLVQHRNIIVLPFSKDQNSNSGIELNDEKGLE
;
A
#
# COMPACT_ATOMS: atom_id res chain seq x y z
N ILE A 1 24.47 -10.60 -4.89
CA ILE A 1 24.69 -9.60 -3.81
C ILE A 1 25.61 -8.47 -4.27
N HIS A 2 26.81 -8.77 -4.79
CA HIS A 2 27.74 -7.73 -5.27
C HIS A 2 27.17 -6.91 -6.45
N GLU A 3 26.51 -7.55 -7.42
CA GLU A 3 25.94 -6.87 -8.58
C GLU A 3 24.82 -5.86 -8.22
N TYR A 4 23.96 -6.18 -7.24
CA TYR A 4 22.91 -5.26 -6.80
C TYR A 4 23.48 -4.02 -6.11
N LEU A 5 24.53 -4.19 -5.29
CA LEU A 5 25.20 -3.04 -4.65
C LEU A 5 25.89 -2.16 -5.69
N LEU A 6 26.51 -2.77 -6.70
CA LEU A 6 27.11 -2.04 -7.81
C LEU A 6 26.05 -1.30 -8.64
N SER A 7 24.92 -1.93 -8.96
CA SER A 7 23.83 -1.26 -9.69
C SER A 7 23.24 -0.09 -8.90
N LEU A 8 23.09 -0.22 -7.57
CA LEU A 8 22.67 0.89 -6.72
C LEU A 8 23.70 2.02 -6.71
N PHE A 9 24.99 1.71 -6.68
CA PHE A 9 26.04 2.72 -6.77
C PHE A 9 26.07 3.39 -8.14
N GLU A 10 25.83 2.64 -9.21
CA GLU A 10 25.69 3.18 -10.56
C GLU A 10 24.49 4.12 -10.69
N GLU A 11 23.37 3.83 -10.03
CA GLU A 11 22.18 4.70 -9.97
C GLU A 11 22.44 5.97 -9.13
N LEU A 12 22.94 5.80 -7.91
CA LEU A 12 22.99 6.85 -6.89
C LEU A 12 24.30 7.64 -6.86
N LYS A 13 25.37 7.11 -7.47
CA LYS A 13 26.73 7.69 -7.54
C LYS A 13 27.37 8.00 -6.19
N SER A 14 26.89 7.40 -5.09
CA SER A 14 27.30 7.74 -3.73
C SER A 14 27.07 6.55 -2.79
N TRP A 15 28.14 6.09 -2.12
CA TRP A 15 28.03 5.00 -1.14
C TRP A 15 27.19 5.38 0.08
N ARG A 16 27.16 6.67 0.43
CA ARG A 16 26.29 7.19 1.48
C ARG A 16 24.82 7.00 1.09
N ASP A 17 24.47 7.23 -0.17
CA ASP A 17 23.09 7.10 -0.63
C ASP A 17 22.71 5.64 -0.83
N VAL A 18 23.65 4.79 -1.28
CA VAL A 18 23.48 3.33 -1.27
C VAL A 18 23.16 2.82 0.14
N TYR A 19 23.89 3.30 1.16
CA TYR A 19 23.60 2.96 2.55
C TYR A 19 22.16 3.31 2.92
N TRP A 20 21.70 4.53 2.64
CA TRP A 20 20.34 4.96 2.98
C TRP A 20 19.28 4.17 2.21
N ARG A 21 19.50 3.86 0.93
CA ARG A 21 18.61 3.00 0.15
C ARG A 21 18.46 1.61 0.79
N LEU A 22 19.57 0.99 1.20
CA LEU A 22 19.55 -0.31 1.88
C LEU A 22 18.91 -0.22 3.26
N TRP A 23 19.23 0.82 4.03
CA TRP A 23 18.60 1.10 5.31
C TRP A 23 17.07 1.13 5.17
N GLY A 24 16.55 1.72 4.08
CA GLY A 24 15.12 1.73 3.76
C GLY A 24 14.49 0.34 3.59
N THR A 25 15.24 -0.62 3.06
CA THR A 25 14.76 -1.99 2.77
C THR A 25 14.67 -2.89 3.99
N ILE A 26 15.31 -2.51 5.11
CA ILE A 26 15.36 -3.34 6.32
C ILE A 26 14.64 -2.69 7.51
N ASN A 27 14.28 -1.41 7.43
CA ASN A 27 13.53 -0.72 8.47
C ASN A 27 12.06 -0.61 8.06
N TRP A 28 11.16 -0.91 8.99
CA TRP A 28 9.73 -0.87 8.78
C TRP A 28 9.02 0.03 9.78
N LEU A 29 7.85 0.51 9.40
CA LEU A 29 6.96 1.31 10.24
C LEU A 29 5.52 0.82 10.05
N THR A 30 4.63 1.20 10.96
CA THR A 30 3.20 0.84 10.89
C THR A 30 2.35 2.07 10.62
N CYS A 31 1.49 1.97 9.62
CA CYS A 31 0.62 3.06 9.21
C CYS A 31 -0.70 3.04 9.99
N SER A 32 -1.08 4.13 10.62
CA SER A 32 -2.36 4.26 11.35
C SER A 32 -3.59 4.40 10.44
N ARG A 33 -3.39 4.64 9.13
CA ARG A 33 -4.49 4.79 8.15
C ARG A 33 -4.92 3.46 7.55
N CYS A 34 -3.97 2.65 7.12
CA CYS A 34 -4.24 1.36 6.48
C CYS A 34 -3.95 0.17 7.39
N ASN A 35 -3.42 0.40 8.59
CA ASN A 35 -3.01 -0.62 9.57
C ASN A 35 -1.99 -1.64 9.02
N GLN A 36 -1.29 -1.30 7.95
CA GLN A 36 -0.23 -2.12 7.38
C GLN A 36 1.13 -1.73 7.96
N THR A 37 1.97 -2.74 8.18
CA THR A 37 3.41 -2.57 8.36
C THR A 37 4.06 -2.52 6.98
N PHE A 38 4.93 -1.55 6.74
CA PHE A 38 5.52 -1.28 5.43
C PHE A 38 7.01 -0.98 5.56
N LEU A 39 7.79 -1.26 4.52
CA LEU A 39 9.21 -0.91 4.47
C LEU A 39 9.38 0.59 4.26
N CYS A 40 10.44 1.18 4.79
CA CYS A 40 10.70 2.62 4.63
C CYS A 40 10.85 3.03 3.14
N THR A 41 11.31 2.12 2.26
CA THR A 41 11.30 2.34 0.80
C THR A 41 9.90 2.55 0.22
N GLU A 42 8.87 2.02 0.86
CA GLU A 42 7.47 2.03 0.43
C GLU A 42 6.66 3.15 1.09
N PHE A 43 7.33 4.14 1.70
CA PHE A 43 6.65 5.20 2.47
C PHE A 43 5.54 5.93 1.71
N SER A 44 5.67 6.07 0.39
CA SER A 44 4.67 6.71 -0.47
C SER A 44 3.66 5.74 -1.09
N HIS A 45 3.55 4.49 -0.60
CA HIS A 45 2.77 3.42 -1.22
C HIS A 45 1.45 3.14 -0.48
N CYS A 46 0.97 4.05 0.38
CA CYS A 46 -0.28 3.86 1.10
C CYS A 46 -1.46 3.92 0.12
N GLN A 47 -1.93 2.75 -0.30
CA GLN A 47 -3.01 2.61 -1.26
C GLN A 47 -4.37 2.95 -0.64
N TYR A 48 -5.22 3.65 -1.40
CA TYR A 48 -6.58 3.98 -1.01
C TYR A 48 -7.50 4.22 -2.21
N HIS A 49 -8.81 4.16 -1.97
CA HIS A 49 -9.83 4.67 -2.87
C HIS A 49 -10.37 6.00 -2.34
N PRO A 50 -10.41 7.07 -3.17
CA PRO A 50 -10.95 8.36 -2.74
C PRO A 50 -12.49 8.35 -2.58
N GLN A 51 -13.17 7.36 -3.15
CA GLN A 51 -14.62 7.19 -3.06
C GLN A 51 -14.93 5.83 -2.44
N PRO A 52 -15.97 5.72 -1.59
CA PRO A 52 -16.36 4.44 -0.99
C PRO A 52 -16.93 3.49 -2.04
N VAL A 53 -16.86 2.20 -1.74
CA VAL A 53 -17.48 1.15 -2.55
C VAL A 53 -19.00 1.29 -2.54
N LEU A 54 -19.62 1.13 -3.71
CA LEU A 54 -21.07 1.05 -3.88
C LEU A 54 -21.46 -0.40 -4.13
N TYR A 55 -22.43 -0.91 -3.38
CA TYR A 55 -23.03 -2.23 -3.62
C TYR A 55 -24.42 -2.01 -4.25
N PRO A 56 -24.60 -2.29 -5.55
CA PRO A 56 -25.91 -2.19 -6.18
C PRO A 56 -26.94 -3.07 -5.46
N GLY A 57 -28.12 -2.52 -5.18
CA GLY A 57 -29.17 -3.20 -4.44
C GLY A 57 -29.70 -4.43 -5.19
N VAL A 58 -29.91 -5.52 -4.45
CA VAL A 58 -30.36 -6.86 -4.90
C VAL A 58 -31.79 -6.92 -5.47
N ALA A 59 -32.34 -5.81 -5.97
CA ALA A 59 -33.76 -5.70 -6.26
C ALA A 59 -34.20 -6.27 -7.63
N SER A 60 -33.32 -6.81 -8.49
CA SER A 60 -33.78 -7.25 -9.82
C SER A 60 -33.10 -8.44 -10.49
N CYS A 61 -32.05 -9.06 -9.95
CA CYS A 61 -31.41 -10.18 -10.65
C CYS A 61 -30.78 -11.18 -9.66
N LEU A 62 -31.08 -12.47 -9.80
CA LEU A 62 -30.50 -13.60 -9.05
C LEU A 62 -28.96 -13.81 -9.27
N GLY A 63 -28.22 -12.81 -9.75
CA GLY A 63 -26.88 -13.02 -10.36
C GLY A 63 -25.66 -12.42 -9.66
N SER A 64 -25.78 -11.57 -8.63
CA SER A 64 -24.57 -10.89 -8.09
C SER A 64 -24.70 -10.41 -6.64
N THR A 65 -25.26 -11.23 -5.76
CA THR A 65 -25.38 -10.90 -4.33
C THR A 65 -23.99 -10.89 -3.68
N GLY A 66 -23.31 -9.74 -3.69
CA GLY A 66 -22.06 -9.56 -2.95
C GLY A 66 -20.93 -8.85 -3.68
N THR A 67 -21.13 -8.34 -4.90
CA THR A 67 -20.10 -7.54 -5.59
C THR A 67 -20.40 -6.06 -5.47
N GLY A 68 -19.41 -5.28 -5.08
CA GLY A 68 -19.44 -3.81 -5.06
C GLY A 68 -18.47 -3.23 -6.08
N ILE A 69 -18.60 -1.93 -6.33
CA ILE A 69 -17.78 -1.20 -7.29
C ILE A 69 -17.24 0.07 -6.63
N TYR A 70 -15.95 0.34 -6.78
CA TYR A 70 -15.36 1.64 -6.44
C TYR A 70 -15.58 2.63 -7.58
N PRO A 71 -16.35 3.73 -7.39
CA PRO A 71 -16.64 4.68 -8.46
C PRO A 71 -15.41 5.44 -8.97
N CYS A 72 -14.35 5.47 -8.18
CA CYS A 72 -13.12 6.22 -8.50
C CYS A 72 -12.26 5.56 -9.59
N CYS A 73 -12.43 4.26 -9.83
CA CYS A 73 -11.63 3.49 -10.77
C CYS A 73 -12.39 2.32 -11.41
N ASN A 74 -13.69 2.19 -11.13
CA ASN A 74 -14.57 1.12 -11.55
C ASN A 74 -14.12 -0.29 -11.13
N GLN A 75 -13.25 -0.41 -10.13
CA GLN A 75 -12.80 -1.69 -9.63
C GLN A 75 -13.95 -2.43 -8.93
N LYS A 76 -14.25 -3.64 -9.42
CA LYS A 76 -15.18 -4.58 -8.77
C LYS A 76 -14.49 -5.22 -7.56
N VAL A 77 -15.21 -5.33 -6.46
CA VAL A 77 -14.73 -5.94 -5.22
C VAL A 77 -15.79 -6.81 -4.59
N LEU A 78 -15.37 -7.87 -3.92
CA LEU A 78 -16.28 -8.67 -3.12
C LEU A 78 -16.63 -7.92 -1.83
N ARG A 79 -17.87 -8.08 -1.37
CA ARG A 79 -18.33 -7.60 -0.06
C ARG A 79 -17.60 -8.30 1.07
N PHE A 80 -17.26 -9.56 0.85
CA PHE A 80 -16.49 -10.39 1.76
C PHE A 80 -15.26 -10.88 0.98
N ASP A 81 -14.15 -10.17 1.12
CA ASP A 81 -12.87 -10.57 0.54
C ASP A 81 -12.08 -11.37 1.60
N PRO A 82 -11.87 -12.69 1.43
CA PRO A 82 -11.09 -13.48 2.37
C PRO A 82 -9.59 -13.15 2.30
N ALA A 83 -9.13 -12.45 1.26
CA ALA A 83 -7.74 -12.03 1.12
C ALA A 83 -7.61 -10.54 1.49
N PRO A 84 -6.96 -10.19 2.61
CA PRO A 84 -6.78 -8.80 3.04
C PRO A 84 -5.65 -8.11 2.26
N ILE A 85 -5.66 -8.23 0.93
CA ILE A 85 -4.66 -7.62 0.06
C ILE A 85 -4.97 -6.11 -0.01
N PRO A 86 -4.00 -5.23 0.30
CA PRO A 86 -4.19 -3.79 0.18
C PRO A 86 -4.56 -3.45 -1.26
N LYS A 87 -5.74 -2.84 -1.45
CA LYS A 87 -6.25 -2.43 -2.75
C LYS A 87 -6.54 -0.94 -2.71
N GLY A 88 -6.03 -0.23 -3.71
CA GLY A 88 -6.33 1.18 -3.91
C GLY A 88 -5.99 1.60 -5.33
N CYS A 89 -6.75 2.56 -5.85
CA CYS A 89 -6.45 3.16 -7.15
C CYS A 89 -5.53 4.37 -7.05
N LYS A 90 -5.34 4.93 -5.85
CA LYS A 90 -4.44 6.03 -5.57
C LYS A 90 -3.48 5.63 -4.46
N VAL A 91 -2.31 6.27 -4.45
CA VAL A 91 -1.31 6.15 -3.39
C VAL A 91 -1.06 7.49 -2.74
N ARG A 92 -0.59 7.45 -1.50
CA ARG A 92 -0.17 8.61 -0.70
C ARG A 92 0.88 8.17 0.30
N ASP A 93 1.45 9.13 1.01
CA ASP A 93 2.35 8.83 2.12
C ASP A 93 1.59 8.13 3.26
N HIS A 94 2.22 7.08 3.79
CA HIS A 94 1.82 6.43 5.02
C HIS A 94 1.88 7.44 6.19
N VAL A 95 1.01 7.25 7.17
CA VAL A 95 1.00 8.07 8.39
C VAL A 95 1.31 7.20 9.57
N ILE A 96 2.35 7.56 10.30
CA ILE A 96 2.75 6.86 11.52
C ILE A 96 1.91 7.42 12.65
N GLY A 97 1.10 6.58 13.28
CA GLY A 97 0.34 6.93 14.49
C GLY A 97 0.85 6.18 15.69
N LEU A 98 0.49 6.67 16.88
CA LEU A 98 0.64 5.94 18.13
C LEU A 98 -0.15 4.61 18.05
N PRO A 99 0.36 3.49 18.58
CA PRO A 99 -0.40 2.26 18.65
C PRO A 99 -1.69 2.50 19.45
N PRO A 100 -2.87 2.12 18.93
CA PRO A 100 -4.12 2.25 19.66
C PRO A 100 -4.18 1.16 20.74
N GLY A 101 -3.91 1.52 22.00
CA GLY A 101 -4.17 0.60 23.13
C GLY A 101 -3.20 0.59 24.31
N GLY A 102 -2.52 1.70 24.62
CA GLY A 102 -1.75 1.81 25.87
C GLY A 102 -2.28 2.95 26.74
N GLU A 103 -3.10 2.64 27.74
CA GLU A 103 -3.32 3.54 28.89
C GLU A 103 -1.98 3.65 29.64
N GLY A 104 -1.10 4.54 29.18
CA GLY A 104 0.26 4.65 29.73
C GLY A 104 1.25 5.36 28.80
N GLY A 105 1.06 6.66 28.60
CA GLY A 105 2.04 7.58 28.02
C GLY A 105 1.98 7.69 26.48
N ASP A 106 1.64 8.88 26.00
CA ASP A 106 1.55 9.34 24.60
C ASP A 106 2.88 9.30 23.80
N ASN A 107 3.77 8.36 24.09
CA ASN A 107 5.10 8.34 23.49
C ASN A 107 5.17 7.29 22.39
N VAL A 108 5.40 7.74 21.15
CA VAL A 108 5.88 6.88 20.07
C VAL A 108 7.16 6.21 20.57
N PRO A 109 7.32 4.87 20.45
CA PRO A 109 8.54 4.22 20.88
C PRO A 109 9.76 4.94 20.29
N TYR A 110 10.77 5.23 21.12
CA TYR A 110 11.95 6.01 20.70
C TYR A 110 12.57 5.49 19.40
N GLN A 111 12.54 4.17 19.19
CA GLN A 111 13.03 3.55 17.96
C GLN A 111 12.19 3.91 16.73
N THR A 112 10.85 3.88 16.84
CA THR A 112 9.94 4.30 15.76
C THR A 112 10.13 5.78 15.44
N ALA A 113 10.31 6.63 16.46
CA ALA A 113 10.58 8.05 16.27
C ALA A 113 11.92 8.30 15.57
N LYS A 114 12.96 7.54 15.93
CA LYS A 114 14.28 7.60 15.28
C LYS A 114 14.22 7.17 13.82
N ILE A 115 13.59 6.03 13.54
CA ILE A 115 13.41 5.53 12.16
C ILE A 115 12.64 6.56 11.33
N LEU A 116 11.54 7.12 11.86
CA LEU A 116 10.79 8.16 11.16
C LEU A 116 11.65 9.41 10.90
N ASN A 117 12.46 9.83 11.87
CA ASN A 117 13.35 10.98 11.72
C ASN A 117 14.38 10.76 10.59
N ASP A 118 15.07 9.62 10.62
CA ASP A 118 16.04 9.22 9.60
C ASP A 118 15.38 9.15 8.20
N LEU A 119 14.17 8.57 8.12
CA LEU A 119 13.37 8.47 6.89
C LEU A 119 13.03 9.86 6.33
N VAL A 120 12.58 10.80 7.17
CA VAL A 120 12.23 12.15 6.73
C VAL A 120 13.46 12.91 6.26
N GLN A 121 14.60 12.79 6.95
CA GLN A 121 15.85 13.45 6.56
C GLN A 121 16.39 12.94 5.22
N HIS A 122 16.24 11.65 4.94
CA HIS A 122 16.80 10.99 3.76
C HIS A 122 15.72 10.54 2.75
N ARG A 123 14.54 11.16 2.80
CA ARG A 123 13.34 10.77 2.02
C ARG A 123 13.63 10.56 0.54
N ASN A 124 14.34 11.50 -0.09
CA ASN A 124 14.59 11.49 -1.54
C ASN A 124 15.48 10.32 -2.01
N ILE A 125 16.22 9.70 -1.08
CA ILE A 125 17.10 8.57 -1.37
C ILE A 125 16.42 7.25 -0.99
N ILE A 126 15.74 7.24 0.16
CA ILE A 126 15.11 6.05 0.70
C ILE A 126 13.85 5.68 -0.08
N VAL A 127 12.96 6.64 -0.32
CA VAL A 127 11.60 6.36 -0.81
C VAL A 127 11.62 6.06 -2.31
N LEU A 128 11.04 4.93 -2.68
CA LEU A 128 10.92 4.50 -4.07
C LEU A 128 9.60 4.97 -4.68
N PRO A 129 9.59 5.33 -5.97
CA PRO A 129 8.35 5.60 -6.67
C PRO A 129 7.45 4.35 -6.65
N PHE A 130 6.14 4.56 -6.52
CA PHE A 130 5.18 3.47 -6.57
C PHE A 130 5.05 2.95 -8.01
N SER A 131 5.23 1.65 -8.18
CA SER A 131 4.94 0.93 -9.42
C SER A 131 3.82 -0.05 -9.15
N LYS A 132 2.70 0.06 -9.88
CA LYS A 132 1.58 -0.87 -9.72
C LYS A 132 1.94 -2.18 -10.40
N ASP A 133 2.01 -3.27 -9.63
CA ASP A 133 2.23 -4.61 -10.20
C ASP A 133 1.10 -4.96 -11.16
N GLN A 134 1.44 -5.42 -12.37
CA GLN A 134 0.46 -5.81 -13.38
C GLN A 134 -0.44 -6.99 -12.91
N ASN A 135 0.01 -7.76 -11.92
CA ASN A 135 -0.70 -8.91 -11.36
C ASN A 135 -1.82 -8.59 -10.36
N SER A 136 -1.88 -7.38 -9.80
CA SER A 136 -2.99 -6.99 -8.90
C SER A 136 -4.27 -6.61 -9.67
N ASN A 137 -4.20 -6.63 -11.00
CA ASN A 137 -5.31 -6.38 -11.91
C ASN A 137 -5.93 -7.69 -12.44
N SER A 138 -5.93 -8.77 -11.64
CA SER A 138 -6.95 -9.82 -11.78
C SER A 138 -8.30 -9.23 -11.36
N GLY A 139 -8.79 -8.29 -12.17
CA GLY A 139 -10.19 -7.95 -12.20
C GLY A 139 -10.95 -9.26 -12.27
N ILE A 140 -11.94 -9.39 -11.41
CA ILE A 140 -12.89 -10.49 -11.44
C ILE A 140 -13.55 -10.42 -12.83
N GLU A 141 -12.97 -11.11 -13.82
CA GLU A 141 -13.62 -11.46 -15.08
C GLU A 141 -14.63 -12.54 -14.72
N LEU A 142 -15.75 -12.12 -14.15
CA LEU A 142 -16.96 -12.90 -14.26
C LEU A 142 -17.35 -12.82 -15.73
N ASN A 143 -17.17 -13.93 -16.44
CA ASN A 143 -17.80 -14.16 -17.72
C ASN A 143 -19.28 -13.82 -17.53
N ASP A 144 -19.72 -12.69 -18.07
CA ASP A 144 -21.13 -12.47 -18.33
C ASP A 144 -21.49 -13.50 -19.39
N GLU A 145 -22.10 -14.61 -18.95
CA GLU A 145 -22.73 -15.56 -19.86
C GLU A 145 -23.71 -14.77 -20.72
N LYS A 146 -23.29 -14.52 -21.96
CA LYS A 146 -24.10 -13.89 -22.98
C LYS A 146 -25.14 -14.92 -23.37
N GLY A 147 -26.34 -14.77 -22.81
CA GLY A 147 -27.50 -15.53 -23.24
C GLY A 147 -27.89 -15.24 -24.69
N LEU A 148 -28.72 -16.15 -25.20
CA LEU A 148 -29.54 -16.14 -26.42
C LEU A 148 -28.77 -16.67 -27.65
N GLU A 149 -29.20 -17.75 -28.31
CA GLU A 149 -30.58 -18.19 -28.65
C GLU A 149 -30.89 -19.66 -28.33
#